data_AF-A0A6C1S0A6-F1
#
_entry.id   AF-A0A6C1S0A6-F1
#
_cell.length_a   1.000
_cell.length_b   1.000
_cell.length_c   1.000
_cell.angle_alpha   90.00
_cell.angle_beta   90.00
_cell.angle_gamma   90.00
#
_symmetry.space_group_name_H-M   'P 1'
#
loop_
_entity.id
_entity.type
_entity.pdbx_description
1 polymer ?
#
loop_
_entity_poly.entity_id
_entity_poly.type
_entity_poly.pdbx_seq_one_letter_code
_entity_poly.pdbx_strand_id
1 'polypeptide(L)'
;MVFTFRLVGTGKDPFFRDFEISGNQTFFDFHLAIQDELRYDKKQMASFYLADNKWEKGLEINLFDMSDESHTPVIIMEETRLCELISETRQRLLYLFDFFSNRAFYIELVEINHKDPGKTYPDCTARGGVPPAQIIIEDPDITDI
;
A
#
# COMPACT_ATOMS: atom_id res chain seq x y z
N MET A 1 10.04 -5.86 15.66
CA MET A 1 10.85 -5.21 14.60
C MET A 1 10.02 -4.09 13.99
N VAL A 2 10.68 -3.12 13.39
CA VAL A 2 10.05 -2.03 12.63
C VAL A 2 10.54 -2.13 11.20
N PHE A 3 9.61 -2.00 10.27
CA PHE A 3 9.83 -2.03 8.84
C PHE A 3 9.80 -0.60 8.30
N THR A 4 10.81 -0.23 7.53
CA THR A 4 10.83 1.01 6.78
C THR A 4 10.49 0.68 5.33
N PHE A 5 9.31 1.09 4.87
CA PHE A 5 8.89 0.93 3.49
C PHE A 5 9.02 2.23 2.72
N ARG A 6 9.61 2.17 1.53
CA ARG A 6 9.56 3.28 0.57
C ARG A 6 8.45 3.03 -0.44
N LEU A 7 7.50 3.95 -0.48
CA LEU A 7 6.37 3.99 -1.41
C LEU A 7 6.67 5.01 -2.51
N VAL A 8 6.50 4.63 -3.78
CA VAL A 8 6.67 5.51 -4.96
C VAL A 8 5.49 5.38 -5.93
N GLY A 9 5.17 6.49 -6.61
CA GLY A 9 4.12 6.55 -7.63
C GLY A 9 4.60 6.29 -9.04
N THR A 10 3.67 5.98 -9.94
CA THR A 10 3.92 5.76 -11.39
C THR A 10 3.75 7.01 -12.25
N GLY A 11 3.44 8.15 -11.64
CA GLY A 11 3.25 9.42 -12.34
C GLY A 11 4.54 9.97 -12.95
N LYS A 12 4.40 10.99 -13.80
CA LYS A 12 5.54 11.72 -14.39
C LYS A 12 6.33 12.50 -13.34
N ASP A 13 5.64 13.00 -12.32
CA ASP A 13 6.26 13.80 -11.27
C ASP A 13 6.88 12.91 -10.19
N PRO A 14 8.07 13.26 -9.68
CA PRO A 14 8.72 12.50 -8.63
C PRO A 14 7.90 12.57 -7.35
N PHE A 15 7.50 11.42 -6.83
CA PHE A 15 6.72 11.30 -5.60
C PHE A 15 7.20 10.08 -4.79
N PHE A 16 7.43 10.29 -3.49
CA PHE A 16 7.71 9.20 -2.57
C PHE A 16 7.23 9.47 -1.14
N ARG A 17 7.01 8.40 -0.38
CA ARG A 17 6.81 8.41 1.07
C ARG A 17 7.61 7.28 1.70
N ASP A 18 8.28 7.56 2.80
CA ASP A 18 8.86 6.50 3.63
C ASP A 18 7.99 6.33 4.88
N PHE A 19 7.59 5.09 5.15
CA PHE A 19 6.78 4.72 6.31
C PHE A 19 7.56 3.79 7.23
N GLU A 20 7.67 4.15 8.50
CA GLU A 20 8.07 3.22 9.56
C GLU A 20 6.80 2.60 10.16
N ILE A 21 6.73 1.28 10.20
CA ILE A 21 5.60 0.53 10.76
C ILE A 21 6.08 -0.70 11.53
N SER A 22 5.45 -1.00 12.67
CA SER A 22 5.82 -2.19 13.44
C SER A 22 5.40 -3.46 12.70
N GLY A 23 6.28 -4.47 12.64
CA GLY A 23 5.94 -5.75 12.00
C GLY A 23 4.73 -6.47 12.61
N ASN A 24 4.39 -6.17 13.87
CA ASN A 24 3.19 -6.70 14.54
C ASN A 24 1.89 -5.96 14.16
N GLN A 25 1.97 -4.86 13.43
CA GLN A 25 0.81 -4.15 12.90
C GLN A 25 0.33 -4.83 11.62
N THR A 26 -0.93 -4.60 11.29
CA THR A 26 -1.61 -5.29 10.20
C THR A 26 -1.37 -4.57 8.87
N PHE A 27 -1.66 -5.25 7.77
CA PHE A 27 -1.73 -4.58 6.47
C PHE A 27 -2.84 -3.50 6.45
N PHE A 28 -3.88 -3.64 7.29
CA PHE A 28 -4.90 -2.61 7.44
C PHE A 28 -4.36 -1.35 8.13
N ASP A 29 -3.54 -1.49 9.17
CA ASP A 29 -2.82 -0.35 9.78
C ASP A 29 -1.96 0.37 8.73
N PHE A 30 -1.30 -0.39 7.85
CA PHE A 30 -0.50 0.19 6.77
C PHE A 30 -1.35 0.91 5.72
N HIS A 31 -2.46 0.30 5.31
CA HIS A 31 -3.46 0.92 4.44
C HIS A 31 -3.93 2.26 5.01
N LEU A 32 -4.35 2.29 6.28
CA LEU A 32 -4.81 3.51 6.94
C LEU A 32 -3.72 4.59 6.98
N ALA A 33 -2.48 4.21 7.29
CA ALA A 33 -1.34 5.14 7.29
C ALA A 33 -1.10 5.77 5.91
N ILE A 34 -1.19 4.98 4.83
CA ILE A 34 -1.10 5.48 3.46
C ILE A 34 -2.27 6.43 3.16
N GLN A 35 -3.52 6.01 3.45
CA GLN A 35 -4.70 6.83 3.17
C GLN A 35 -4.65 8.18 3.91
N ASP A 36 -4.28 8.17 5.19
CA ASP A 36 -4.17 9.38 6.01
C ASP A 36 -3.07 10.33 5.51
N GLU A 37 -1.89 9.80 5.21
CA GLU A 37 -0.76 10.58 4.71
C GLU A 37 -1.06 11.22 3.34
N LEU A 38 -1.81 10.51 2.48
CA LEU A 38 -2.16 11.00 1.14
C LEU A 38 -3.49 11.77 1.10
N ARG A 39 -4.20 11.86 2.23
CA ARG A 39 -5.53 12.47 2.36
C ARG A 39 -6.56 11.87 1.41
N TYR A 40 -6.50 10.55 1.28
CA TYR A 40 -7.40 9.77 0.45
C TYR A 40 -8.66 9.37 1.24
N ASP A 41 -9.74 9.08 0.53
CA ASP A 41 -10.95 8.49 1.09
C ASP A 41 -10.72 7.00 1.39
N LYS A 42 -10.72 6.68 2.68
CA LYS A 42 -10.52 5.32 3.23
C LYS A 42 -11.61 4.33 2.83
N LYS A 43 -12.73 4.79 2.28
CA LYS A 43 -13.83 3.92 1.84
C LYS A 43 -13.59 3.31 0.46
N GLN A 44 -12.63 3.84 -0.29
CA GLN A 44 -12.30 3.31 -1.60
C GLN A 44 -11.62 1.95 -1.48
N MET A 45 -11.88 1.09 -2.46
CA MET A 45 -11.27 -0.24 -2.52
C MET A 45 -9.76 -0.16 -2.66
N ALA A 46 -9.06 -1.04 -1.96
CA ALA A 46 -7.62 -1.20 -2.08
C ALA A 46 -7.20 -2.68 -1.91
N SER A 47 -6.07 -3.04 -2.49
CA SER A 47 -5.40 -4.33 -2.27
C SER A 47 -3.89 -4.13 -2.18
N PHE A 48 -3.23 -4.91 -1.32
CA PHE A 48 -1.79 -5.13 -1.44
C PHE A 48 -1.54 -6.40 -2.25
N TYR A 49 -0.46 -6.43 -3.01
CA TYR A 49 0.07 -7.65 -3.62
C TYR A 49 1.53 -7.81 -3.22
N LEU A 50 1.94 -9.00 -2.78
CA LEU A 50 3.35 -9.36 -2.80
C LEU A 50 3.81 -9.39 -4.25
N ALA A 51 4.88 -8.65 -4.55
CA ALA A 51 5.41 -8.53 -5.90
C ALA A 51 6.78 -9.18 -6.01
N ASP A 52 7.05 -9.76 -7.17
CA ASP A 52 8.34 -10.38 -7.45
C ASP A 52 9.42 -9.34 -7.86
N ASN A 53 10.59 -9.84 -8.26
CA ASN A 53 11.70 -9.00 -8.72
C ASN A 53 11.41 -8.24 -10.04
N LYS A 54 10.32 -8.55 -10.72
CA LYS A 54 9.84 -7.89 -11.95
C LYS A 54 8.61 -7.02 -11.70
N TRP A 55 8.17 -6.87 -10.45
CA TRP A 55 6.93 -6.19 -10.08
C TRP A 55 5.66 -6.86 -10.62
N GLU A 56 5.71 -8.18 -10.81
CA GLU A 56 4.52 -8.97 -11.16
C GLU A 56 3.70 -9.25 -9.88
N LYS A 57 2.36 -9.13 -9.98
CA LYS A 57 1.44 -9.38 -8.85
C LYS A 57 1.46 -10.86 -8.47
N GLY A 58 1.81 -11.15 -7.23
CA GLY A 58 1.71 -12.47 -6.61
C GLY A 58 0.53 -12.56 -5.66
N LEU A 59 0.80 -12.87 -4.40
CA LEU A 59 -0.22 -13.05 -3.36
C LEU A 59 -0.97 -11.74 -3.08
N GLU A 60 -2.30 -11.77 -3.19
CA GLU A 60 -3.16 -10.63 -2.87
C GLU A 60 -3.58 -10.63 -1.39
N ILE A 61 -3.52 -9.45 -0.77
CA ILE A 61 -4.05 -9.14 0.55
C ILE A 61 -5.16 -8.10 0.37
N ASN A 62 -6.40 -8.49 0.62
CA ASN A 62 -7.61 -7.73 0.30
C ASN A 62 -8.03 -6.83 1.46
N LEU A 63 -8.58 -5.65 1.16
CA LEU A 63 -9.12 -4.76 2.20
C LEU A 63 -10.29 -5.39 2.95
N PHE A 64 -11.17 -6.09 2.24
CA PHE A 64 -12.32 -6.80 2.80
C PHE A 64 -12.57 -8.10 2.04
N ASP A 65 -13.30 -9.02 2.66
CA ASP A 65 -13.64 -10.28 2.05
C ASP A 65 -14.63 -10.05 0.90
N MET A 66 -14.18 -10.36 -0.31
CA MET A 66 -14.94 -10.25 -1.55
C MET A 66 -15.42 -11.62 -2.04
N SER A 67 -15.20 -12.69 -1.27
CA SER A 67 -15.65 -14.02 -1.63
C SER A 67 -17.15 -14.17 -1.38
N ASP A 68 -17.92 -14.18 -2.47
CA ASP A 68 -19.38 -14.27 -2.36
C ASP A 68 -19.90 -15.70 -2.23
N GLU A 69 -19.03 -16.72 -2.30
CA GLU A 69 -19.36 -18.16 -2.15
C GLU A 69 -18.19 -19.12 -2.46
N SER A 70 -17.00 -18.63 -2.83
CA SER A 70 -15.86 -19.50 -3.14
C SER A 70 -15.16 -19.98 -1.85
N HIS A 71 -14.99 -21.29 -1.67
CA HIS A 71 -14.19 -21.91 -0.59
C HIS A 71 -12.67 -21.58 -0.64
N THR A 72 -12.26 -20.57 -1.39
CA THR A 72 -10.86 -20.17 -1.49
C THR A 72 -10.54 -19.25 -0.32
N PRO A 73 -9.53 -19.58 0.50
CA PRO A 73 -9.12 -18.70 1.59
C PRO A 73 -8.64 -17.36 1.04
N VAL A 74 -9.31 -16.28 1.43
CA VAL A 74 -8.93 -14.90 1.13
C VAL A 74 -8.05 -14.38 2.26
N ILE A 75 -6.94 -13.73 1.92
CA ILE A 75 -6.09 -13.06 2.91
C ILE A 75 -6.60 -11.64 3.09
N ILE A 76 -6.94 -11.29 4.33
CA ILE A 76 -7.55 -9.99 4.68
C ILE A 76 -6.55 -9.09 5.39
N MET A 77 -6.53 -7.81 5.01
CA MET A 77 -5.62 -6.80 5.56
C MET A 77 -5.74 -6.66 7.08
N GLU A 78 -6.96 -6.75 7.62
CA GLU A 78 -7.25 -6.59 9.06
C GLU A 78 -6.69 -7.74 9.91
N GLU A 79 -6.62 -8.93 9.33
CA GLU A 79 -6.21 -10.15 10.06
C GLU A 79 -4.73 -10.47 9.88
N THR A 80 -4.09 -9.92 8.86
CA THR A 80 -2.73 -10.28 8.46
C THR A 80 -1.73 -9.27 8.99
N ARG A 81 -0.79 -9.71 9.85
CA ARG A 81 0.33 -8.86 10.29
C ARG A 81 1.40 -8.78 9.22
N LEU A 82 2.09 -7.65 9.18
CA LEU A 82 3.20 -7.45 8.24
C LEU A 82 4.28 -8.52 8.40
N CYS A 83 4.63 -8.90 9.64
CA CYS A 83 5.68 -9.91 9.90
C CYS A 83 5.31 -11.33 9.48
N GLU A 84 4.06 -11.60 9.11
CA GLU A 84 3.65 -12.91 8.58
C GLU A 84 4.06 -13.08 7.12
N LEU A 85 4.13 -11.98 6.35
CA LEU A 85 4.43 -11.99 4.92
C LEU A 85 5.74 -11.26 4.56
N ILE A 86 6.23 -10.38 5.45
CA ILE A 86 7.41 -9.56 5.25
C ILE A 86 8.49 -9.95 6.27
N SER A 87 9.69 -10.25 5.76
CA SER A 87 10.81 -10.77 6.54
C SER A 87 12.18 -10.29 6.07
N GLU A 88 12.34 -9.84 4.82
CA GLU A 88 13.64 -9.46 4.25
C GLU A 88 13.61 -8.14 3.48
N THR A 89 14.71 -7.38 3.57
CA THR A 89 14.88 -6.15 2.81
C THR A 89 14.81 -6.43 1.31
N ARG A 90 14.33 -5.45 0.53
CA ARG A 90 14.03 -5.54 -0.90
C ARG A 90 12.79 -6.36 -1.27
N GLN A 91 12.05 -6.93 -0.30
CA GLN A 91 10.70 -7.41 -0.60
C GLN A 91 9.83 -6.28 -1.11
N ARG A 92 8.99 -6.60 -2.10
CA ARG A 92 8.19 -5.63 -2.83
C ARG A 92 6.72 -5.88 -2.64
N LEU A 93 5.98 -4.79 -2.58
CA LEU A 93 4.54 -4.75 -2.53
C LEU A 93 4.03 -3.82 -3.63
N LEU A 94 2.90 -4.18 -4.24
CA LEU A 94 2.09 -3.26 -5.01
C LEU A 94 0.87 -2.90 -4.18
N TYR A 95 0.61 -1.62 -3.98
CA TYR A 95 -0.60 -1.15 -3.31
C TYR A 95 -1.54 -0.55 -4.35
N LEU A 96 -2.50 -1.36 -4.79
CA LEU A 96 -3.54 -0.97 -5.74
C LEU A 96 -4.59 -0.14 -5.00
N PHE A 97 -4.75 1.13 -5.38
CA PHE A 97 -5.64 2.08 -4.69
C PHE A 97 -6.74 2.65 -5.59
N ASP A 98 -6.64 2.40 -6.90
CA ASP A 98 -7.62 2.80 -7.89
C ASP A 98 -7.82 1.64 -8.86
N PHE A 99 -8.88 0.86 -8.64
CA PHE A 99 -9.22 -0.29 -9.46
C PHE A 99 -9.74 0.13 -10.84
N PHE A 100 -10.35 1.30 -10.97
CA PHE A 100 -10.92 1.77 -12.23
C PHE A 100 -9.82 2.06 -13.25
N SER A 101 -8.77 2.75 -12.83
CA SER A 101 -7.61 3.06 -13.67
C SER A 101 -6.42 2.11 -13.47
N ASN A 102 -6.60 1.02 -12.71
CA ASN A 102 -5.56 0.05 -12.34
C ASN A 102 -4.25 0.72 -11.87
N ARG A 103 -4.35 1.72 -10.97
CA ARG A 103 -3.20 2.46 -10.45
C ARG A 103 -2.76 1.92 -9.10
N ALA A 104 -1.46 1.67 -9.01
CA ALA A 104 -0.83 1.17 -7.80
C ALA A 104 0.40 2.00 -7.43
N PHE A 105 0.67 2.07 -6.14
CA PHE A 105 1.98 2.46 -5.63
C PHE A 105 2.92 1.26 -5.56
N TYR A 106 4.19 1.53 -5.82
CA TYR A 106 5.27 0.56 -5.76
C TYR A 106 5.95 0.74 -4.42
N ILE A 107 6.01 -0.33 -3.63
CA ILE A 107 6.49 -0.28 -2.27
C ILE A 107 7.65 -1.27 -2.12
N GLU A 108 8.77 -0.84 -1.57
CA GLU A 108 9.93 -1.69 -1.28
C GLU A 108 10.30 -1.58 0.21
N LEU A 109 10.57 -2.71 0.85
CA LEU A 109 11.13 -2.73 2.21
C LEU A 109 12.60 -2.32 2.16
N VAL A 110 12.92 -1.11 2.62
CA VAL A 110 14.28 -0.59 2.56
C VAL A 110 15.11 -1.01 3.78
N GLU A 111 14.50 -1.07 4.97
CA GLU A 111 15.20 -1.36 6.22
C GLU A 111 14.33 -2.14 7.20
N ILE A 112 15.00 -2.91 8.06
CA ILE A 112 14.39 -3.58 9.20
C ILE A 112 15.20 -3.21 10.45
N ASN A 113 14.54 -2.55 11.41
CA ASN A 113 15.18 -2.02 12.62
C ASN A 113 14.50 -2.55 13.90
N HIS A 114 15.14 -2.31 15.04
CA HIS A 114 14.50 -2.52 16.34
C HIS A 114 13.48 -1.41 16.63
N LYS A 115 12.44 -1.75 17.42
CA LYS A 115 11.43 -0.77 17.82
C LYS A 115 12.06 0.25 18.78
N ASP A 116 11.86 1.53 18.50
CA ASP A 116 12.22 2.61 19.41
C ASP A 116 11.08 2.83 20.42
N PRO A 117 11.31 2.68 21.74
CA PRO A 117 10.29 2.92 22.76
C PRO A 117 9.75 4.36 22.78
N GLY A 118 10.49 5.33 22.25
CA GLY A 118 10.11 6.74 22.20
C GLY A 118 9.28 7.12 20.96
N LYS A 119 9.10 6.21 20.00
CA LYS A 119 8.34 6.46 18.76
C LYS A 119 6.99 5.75 18.75
N THR A 120 6.04 6.38 18.07
CA THR A 120 4.74 5.80 17.72
C THR A 120 4.77 5.33 16.27
N TYR A 121 4.06 4.24 15.98
CA TYR A 121 3.97 3.65 14.63
C TYR A 121 2.49 3.40 14.30
N PRO A 122 2.08 3.54 13.03
CA PRO A 122 2.89 3.87 11.86
C PRO A 122 3.26 5.36 11.85
N ASP A 123 4.39 5.70 11.24
CA ASP A 123 4.81 7.09 11.03
C ASP A 123 5.38 7.28 9.61
N CYS A 124 5.08 8.40 8.97
CA CYS A 124 5.69 8.75 7.71
C CYS A 124 6.91 9.66 7.97
N THR A 125 8.09 9.08 7.83
CA THR A 125 9.36 9.67 8.24
C THR A 125 10.01 10.51 7.14
N ALA A 126 9.69 10.25 5.87
CA ALA A 126 10.18 11.05 4.74
C ALA A 126 9.10 11.26 3.67
N ARG A 127 9.14 12.43 3.03
CA ARG A 127 8.18 12.85 2.01
C ARG A 127 8.89 13.56 0.87
N GLY A 128 8.44 13.29 -0.35
CA GLY A 128 8.81 14.07 -1.53
C GLY A 128 7.69 14.09 -2.55
N GLY A 129 7.55 15.21 -3.25
CA GLY A 129 6.51 15.40 -4.27
C GLY A 129 5.09 15.52 -3.71
N VAL A 130 4.16 15.75 -4.63
CA VAL A 130 2.73 15.90 -4.34
C VAL A 130 2.04 14.54 -4.52
N PRO A 131 1.19 14.09 -3.57
CA PRO A 131 0.37 12.90 -3.75
C PRO A 131 -0.44 12.97 -5.05
N PRO A 132 -0.47 11.90 -5.87
CA PRO A 132 -1.36 11.87 -7.03
C PRO A 132 -2.83 11.88 -6.58
N ALA A 133 -3.75 12.14 -7.51
CA ALA A 133 -5.18 12.02 -7.23
C ALA A 133 -5.55 10.55 -6.94
N GLN A 134 -6.45 10.31 -5.98
CA GLN A 134 -6.85 8.95 -5.59
C GLN A 134 -7.63 8.23 -6.69
N ILE A 135 -8.59 8.88 -7.34
CA ILE A 135 -9.36 8.32 -8.47
C ILE A 135 -9.18 9.24 -9.66
N ILE A 136 -8.91 8.67 -10.83
CA ILE A 136 -9.00 9.38 -12.11
C ILE A 136 -10.29 8.92 -12.76
N ILE A 137 -11.25 9.83 -12.87
CA ILE A 137 -12.41 9.61 -13.73
C ILE A 137 -12.02 10.24 -15.07
N GLU A 138 -11.64 9.40 -16.03
CA GLU A 138 -11.60 9.84 -17.42
C GLU A 138 -13.04 10.07 -17.83
N ASP A 139 -13.42 11.34 -18.04
CA ASP A 139 -14.75 11.70 -18.51
C ASP A 139 -14.83 11.37 -20.01
N PRO A 140 -15.58 10.33 -20.43
CA PRO A 140 -15.64 9.94 -21.84
C PRO A 140 -16.39 10.95 -22.72
N ASP A 141 -17.04 11.96 -22.14
CA ASP A 141 -17.91 12.91 -22.86
C ASP A 141 -17.25 14.28 -23.19
N ILE A 142 -15.94 14.47 -22.99
CA ILE A 142 -15.21 15.67 -23.47
C ILE A 142 -14.40 15.36 -24.73
N THR A 143 -15.05 14.74 -25.71
CA THR A 143 -14.66 14.89 -27.12
C THR A 143 -15.86 15.45 -27.88
N ASP A 144 -15.65 16.62 -28.48
CA ASP A 144 -16.55 17.40 -29.35
C ASP A 144 -17.37 18.53 -28.69
N ILE A 145 -16.70 19.68 -28.47
CA ILE A 145 -17.28 21.02 -28.73
C ILE A 145 -16.27 21.83 -29.55
#